data_AF-A0A2K8VFR3-F1
#
_entry.id   AF-A0A2K8VFR3-F1
#
_cell.length_a   1.000
_cell.length_b   1.000
_cell.length_c   1.000
_cell.angle_alpha   90.00
_cell.angle_beta   90.00
_cell.angle_gamma   90.00
#
_symmetry.space_group_name_H-M   'P 1'
#
loop_
_entity.id
_entity.type
_entity.pdbx_description
1 polymer ?
#
loop_
_entity_poly.entity_id
_entity_poly.type
_entity_poly.pdbx_seq_one_letter_code
_entity_poly.pdbx_strand_id
1 'polypeptide(L)'
;MSKKKKLILETAKTLFNERGYSQVTIRMIALKLNMSSGNLNYHFKKREDIFEALYFEMAAEFDERINVLSKIEISIEQVKNDVERSMKRMLDYSFFWTDLYNLLSINVKVQEHFQEVYKKRINGCFLLFKKMKEKDLMIDSSFEFEYDFLADRMINYGNTWLYSGSLYPNKLNLANIDYHIHTFLSILFPYLTFKGKREFQNLLPEFFG
;
A
#
# COMPACT_ATOMS: atom_id res chain seq x y z
N MET A 1 18.28 -1.99 -15.01
CA MET A 1 18.26 -3.38 -14.51
C MET A 1 18.38 -4.36 -15.68
N SER A 2 19.13 -5.48 -15.55
CA SER A 2 19.24 -6.46 -16.66
C SER A 2 17.95 -7.26 -16.85
N LYS A 3 17.69 -7.74 -18.08
CA LYS A 3 16.52 -8.58 -18.41
C LYS A 3 16.42 -9.81 -17.50
N LYS A 4 17.57 -10.44 -17.18
CA LYS A 4 17.64 -11.58 -16.25
C LYS A 4 17.25 -11.22 -14.81
N LYS A 5 17.75 -10.10 -14.28
CA LYS A 5 17.37 -9.64 -12.93
C LYS A 5 15.86 -9.38 -12.83
N LYS A 6 15.27 -8.73 -13.84
CA LYS A 6 13.81 -8.51 -13.90
C LYS A 6 13.04 -9.84 -13.90
N LEU A 7 13.45 -10.81 -14.71
CA LEU A 7 12.80 -12.11 -14.77
C LEU A 7 12.87 -12.87 -13.42
N ILE A 8 14.01 -12.77 -12.72
CA ILE A 8 14.17 -13.34 -11.37
C ILE A 8 13.21 -12.68 -10.38
N LEU A 9 13.14 -11.35 -10.37
CA LEU A 9 12.25 -10.60 -9.49
C LEU A 9 10.78 -10.93 -9.74
N GLU A 10 10.33 -10.93 -11.00
CA GLU A 10 8.94 -11.29 -11.34
C GLU A 10 8.60 -12.71 -10.89
N THR A 11 9.48 -13.67 -11.15
CA THR A 11 9.24 -15.07 -10.74
C THR A 11 9.25 -15.24 -9.23
N ALA A 12 10.14 -14.56 -8.54
CA ALA A 12 10.18 -14.55 -7.09
C ALA A 12 8.92 -13.93 -6.50
N LYS A 13 8.48 -12.77 -7.02
CA LYS A 13 7.24 -12.09 -6.62
C LYS A 13 6.03 -13.01 -6.77
N THR A 14 5.88 -13.69 -7.91
CA THR A 14 4.81 -14.68 -8.12
C THR A 14 4.87 -15.78 -7.06
N LEU A 15 6.04 -16.40 -6.85
CA LEU A 15 6.18 -17.46 -5.86
C LEU A 15 5.92 -16.98 -4.42
N PHE A 16 6.38 -15.78 -4.07
CA PHE A 16 6.15 -15.18 -2.75
C PHE A 16 4.67 -14.87 -2.54
N ASN A 17 3.96 -14.32 -3.53
CA ASN A 17 2.52 -14.08 -3.43
C ASN A 17 1.73 -15.38 -3.30
N GLU A 18 2.12 -16.44 -4.01
CA GLU A 18 1.42 -17.73 -3.99
C GLU A 18 1.68 -18.55 -2.72
N ARG A 19 2.90 -18.49 -2.17
CA ARG A 19 3.35 -19.44 -1.13
C ARG A 19 3.82 -18.78 0.17
N GLY A 20 3.92 -17.46 0.19
CA GLY A 20 4.54 -16.70 1.27
C GLY A 20 6.07 -16.69 1.20
N TYR A 21 6.68 -15.62 1.69
CA TYR A 21 8.14 -15.45 1.68
C TYR A 21 8.88 -16.58 2.41
N SER A 22 8.38 -17.00 3.57
CA SER A 22 9.01 -18.02 4.42
C SER A 22 9.19 -19.36 3.71
N GLN A 23 8.25 -19.76 2.85
CA GLN A 23 8.21 -21.07 2.18
C GLN A 23 8.99 -21.12 0.85
N VAL A 24 9.41 -19.98 0.31
CA VAL A 24 10.06 -19.93 -1.01
C VAL A 24 11.57 -19.83 -0.86
N THR A 25 12.31 -20.79 -1.39
CA THR A 25 13.78 -20.77 -1.38
C THR A 25 14.37 -20.23 -2.69
N ILE A 26 15.62 -19.76 -2.67
CA ILE A 26 16.36 -19.41 -3.90
C ILE A 26 16.38 -20.58 -4.90
N ARG A 27 16.51 -21.82 -4.41
CA ARG A 27 16.51 -23.01 -5.25
C ARG A 27 15.18 -23.17 -5.99
N MET A 28 14.05 -22.92 -5.32
CA MET A 28 12.72 -22.98 -5.96
C MET A 28 12.57 -21.93 -7.06
N ILE A 29 13.05 -20.70 -6.84
CA ILE A 29 13.04 -19.64 -7.84
C ILE A 29 13.90 -20.04 -9.05
N ALA A 30 15.12 -20.54 -8.81
CA ALA A 30 16.02 -21.02 -9.87
C ALA A 30 15.40 -22.16 -10.68
N LEU A 31 14.79 -23.14 -10.01
CA LEU A 31 14.10 -24.26 -10.65
C LEU A 31 12.93 -23.78 -11.52
N LYS A 32 12.11 -22.84 -11.04
CA LYS A 32 10.99 -22.26 -11.81
C LYS A 32 11.46 -21.56 -13.09
N LEU A 33 12.68 -21.03 -13.09
CA LEU A 33 13.31 -20.36 -14.22
C LEU A 33 14.13 -21.28 -15.13
N ASN A 34 14.20 -22.58 -14.84
CA ASN A 34 15.14 -23.51 -15.49
C ASN A 34 16.60 -23.01 -15.42
N MET A 35 16.97 -22.42 -14.29
CA MET A 35 18.33 -21.93 -14.01
C MET A 35 19.00 -22.80 -12.94
N SER A 36 20.34 -22.89 -12.99
CA SER A 36 21.10 -23.41 -11.84
C SER A 36 21.08 -22.39 -10.70
N SER A 37 21.19 -22.86 -9.45
CA SER A 37 21.32 -21.98 -8.29
C SER A 37 22.54 -21.06 -8.40
N GLY A 38 23.65 -21.53 -9.00
CA GLY A 38 24.82 -20.69 -9.27
C GLY A 38 24.53 -19.52 -10.22
N ASN A 39 23.74 -19.74 -11.28
CA ASN A 39 23.35 -18.69 -12.23
C ASN A 39 22.44 -17.65 -11.56
N LEU A 40 21.51 -18.07 -10.68
CA LEU A 40 20.70 -17.13 -9.89
C LEU A 40 21.57 -16.38 -8.87
N ASN A 41 22.45 -17.08 -8.15
CA ASN A 41 23.35 -16.50 -7.14
C ASN A 41 24.31 -15.45 -7.71
N TYR A 42 24.65 -15.54 -8.99
CA TYR A 42 25.40 -14.49 -9.70
C TYR A 42 24.64 -13.15 -9.71
N HIS A 43 23.30 -13.18 -9.75
CA HIS A 43 22.46 -11.99 -9.79
C HIS A 43 22.00 -11.51 -8.41
N PHE A 44 21.68 -12.44 -7.50
CA PHE A 44 21.24 -12.19 -6.14
C PHE A 44 21.89 -13.21 -5.21
N LYS A 45 22.76 -12.77 -4.30
CA LYS A 45 23.54 -13.67 -3.46
C LYS A 45 22.68 -14.35 -2.39
N LYS A 46 21.66 -13.64 -1.91
CA LYS A 46 20.75 -14.06 -0.86
C LYS A 46 19.29 -13.85 -1.26
N ARG A 47 18.38 -14.62 -0.65
CA ARG A 47 16.94 -14.47 -0.89
C ARG A 47 16.46 -13.11 -0.39
N GLU A 48 17.07 -12.65 0.68
CA GLU A 48 16.86 -11.34 1.29
C GLU A 48 17.21 -10.20 0.31
N ASP A 49 18.18 -10.38 -0.59
CA ASP A 49 18.51 -9.38 -1.62
C ASP A 49 17.38 -9.25 -2.67
N ILE A 50 16.71 -10.37 -2.98
CA ILE A 50 15.54 -10.40 -3.89
C ILE A 50 14.37 -9.69 -3.21
N PHE A 51 14.13 -9.99 -1.93
CA PHE A 51 13.10 -9.33 -1.14
C PHE A 51 13.34 -7.81 -1.06
N GLU A 52 14.55 -7.38 -0.71
CA GLU A 52 14.91 -5.96 -0.64
C GLU A 52 14.63 -5.26 -1.97
N ALA A 53 15.04 -5.86 -3.09
CA ALA A 53 14.80 -5.31 -4.42
C ALA A 53 13.29 -5.21 -4.75
N LEU A 54 12.50 -6.23 -4.44
CA LEU A 54 11.05 -6.21 -4.64
C LEU A 54 10.36 -5.16 -3.75
N TYR A 55 10.79 -5.02 -2.50
CA TYR A 55 10.28 -4.01 -1.59
C TYR A 55 10.51 -2.60 -2.15
N PHE A 56 11.74 -2.26 -2.54
CA PHE A 56 12.04 -0.93 -3.07
C PHE A 56 11.39 -0.68 -4.44
N GLU A 57 11.22 -1.71 -5.26
CA GLU A 57 10.42 -1.62 -6.48
C GLU A 57 8.96 -1.27 -6.16
N MET A 58 8.35 -1.93 -5.18
CA MET A 58 7.00 -1.61 -4.71
C MET A 58 6.92 -0.18 -4.15
N ALA A 59 7.84 0.16 -3.23
CA ALA A 59 7.82 1.39 -2.46
C ALA A 59 8.03 2.65 -3.31
N ALA A 60 8.82 2.57 -4.38
CA ALA A 60 9.09 3.70 -5.26
C ALA A 60 7.81 4.39 -5.78
N GLU A 61 6.74 3.62 -6.03
CA GLU A 61 5.47 4.19 -6.47
C GLU A 61 4.74 4.95 -5.36
N PHE A 62 4.82 4.48 -4.11
CA PHE A 62 4.28 5.20 -2.96
C PHE A 62 5.10 6.45 -2.65
N ASP A 63 6.42 6.35 -2.72
CA ASP A 63 7.33 7.46 -2.45
C ASP A 63 7.12 8.61 -3.44
N GLU A 64 7.01 8.29 -4.73
CA GLU A 64 6.74 9.29 -5.76
C GLU A 64 5.43 10.03 -5.49
N ARG A 65 4.35 9.29 -5.16
CA ARG A 65 3.05 9.89 -4.84
C ARG A 65 3.12 10.85 -3.66
N ILE A 66 3.86 10.50 -2.60
CA ILE A 66 4.07 11.37 -1.44
C ILE A 66 4.87 12.63 -1.85
N ASN A 67 5.92 12.46 -2.65
CA ASN A 67 6.80 13.57 -3.08
C ASN A 67 6.07 14.61 -3.94
N VAL A 68 5.08 14.20 -4.73
CA VAL A 68 4.31 15.11 -5.61
C VAL A 68 3.03 15.65 -4.95
N LEU A 69 2.64 15.17 -3.78
CA LEU A 69 1.37 15.52 -3.12
C LEU A 69 1.18 17.04 -2.92
N SER A 70 2.27 17.77 -2.65
CA SER A 70 2.24 19.22 -2.51
C SER A 70 1.89 19.95 -3.80
N LYS A 71 2.22 19.37 -4.96
CA LYS A 71 2.06 19.96 -6.30
C LYS A 71 0.71 19.66 -6.95
N ILE A 72 0.00 18.64 -6.46
CA ILE A 72 -1.27 18.19 -7.03
C ILE A 72 -2.43 18.95 -6.38
N GLU A 73 -3.43 19.28 -7.20
CA GLU A 73 -4.70 19.79 -6.73
C GLU A 73 -5.53 18.66 -6.09
N ILE A 74 -5.99 18.86 -4.86
CA ILE A 74 -6.76 17.85 -4.14
C ILE A 74 -8.24 17.91 -4.51
N SER A 75 -8.81 16.78 -4.89
CA SER A 75 -10.26 16.55 -5.03
C SER A 75 -10.60 15.19 -4.44
N ILE A 76 -11.89 14.93 -4.16
CA ILE A 76 -12.34 13.62 -3.66
C ILE A 76 -12.06 12.53 -4.70
N GLU A 77 -12.20 12.84 -5.99
CA GLU A 77 -11.87 11.94 -7.10
C GLU A 77 -10.37 11.59 -7.11
N GLN A 78 -9.50 12.58 -6.91
CA GLN A 78 -8.06 12.34 -6.83
C GLN A 78 -7.71 11.43 -5.65
N VAL A 79 -8.33 11.66 -4.48
CA VAL A 79 -8.15 10.81 -3.29
C VAL A 79 -8.61 9.38 -3.56
N LYS A 80 -9.76 9.18 -4.22
CA LYS A 80 -10.25 7.87 -4.65
C LYS A 80 -9.25 7.17 -5.57
N ASN A 81 -8.83 7.83 -6.65
CA ASN A 81 -7.88 7.27 -7.62
C ASN A 81 -6.55 6.89 -6.98
N ASP A 82 -6.10 7.71 -6.02
CA ASP A 82 -4.89 7.50 -5.25
C ASP A 82 -4.96 6.28 -4.32
N VAL A 83 -6.09 6.10 -3.63
CA VAL A 83 -6.36 4.93 -2.80
C VAL A 83 -6.43 3.67 -3.66
N GLU A 84 -7.18 3.72 -4.76
CA GLU A 84 -7.29 2.59 -5.70
C GLU A 84 -5.96 2.15 -6.26
N ARG A 85 -5.17 3.11 -6.75
CA ARG A 85 -3.84 2.85 -7.30
C ARG A 85 -2.93 2.23 -6.25
N SER A 86 -2.99 2.72 -5.01
CA SER A 86 -2.19 2.20 -3.92
C SER A 86 -2.60 0.78 -3.55
N MET A 87 -3.90 0.50 -3.42
CA MET A 87 -4.39 -0.83 -3.10
C MET A 87 -4.09 -1.86 -4.20
N LYS A 88 -4.19 -1.47 -5.47
CA LYS A 88 -3.75 -2.31 -6.60
C LYS A 88 -2.26 -2.63 -6.52
N ARG A 89 -1.42 -1.62 -6.24
CA ARG A 89 0.01 -1.82 -6.03
C ARG A 89 0.29 -2.74 -4.84
N MET A 90 -0.48 -2.65 -3.76
CA MET A 90 -0.34 -3.54 -2.61
C MET A 90 -0.70 -4.99 -2.96
N LEU A 91 -1.72 -5.23 -3.79
CA LEU A 91 -2.09 -6.57 -4.27
C LEU A 91 -0.97 -7.22 -5.08
N ASP A 92 -0.29 -6.46 -5.94
CA ASP A 92 0.84 -6.95 -6.74
C ASP A 92 1.98 -7.52 -5.88
N TYR A 93 2.09 -7.07 -4.62
CA TYR A 93 3.10 -7.48 -3.65
C TYR A 93 2.43 -7.96 -2.36
N SER A 94 1.32 -8.70 -2.48
CA SER A 94 0.52 -9.15 -1.34
C SER A 94 1.32 -9.91 -0.29
N PHE A 95 2.37 -10.65 -0.70
CA PHE A 95 3.29 -11.34 0.20
C PHE A 95 3.90 -10.43 1.27
N PHE A 96 4.13 -9.16 0.93
CA PHE A 96 4.72 -8.21 1.86
C PHE A 96 3.71 -7.80 2.94
N TRP A 97 2.49 -7.49 2.53
CA TRP A 97 1.46 -6.94 3.40
C TRP A 97 0.79 -8.00 4.29
N THR A 98 0.76 -9.26 3.86
CA THR A 98 0.23 -10.38 4.65
C THR A 98 1.23 -10.90 5.70
N ASP A 99 2.51 -10.54 5.59
CA ASP A 99 3.58 -10.96 6.51
C ASP A 99 4.44 -9.78 7.00
N LEU A 100 3.83 -8.59 7.08
CA LEU A 100 4.49 -7.29 7.27
C LEU A 100 5.46 -7.28 8.45
N TYR A 101 5.01 -7.69 9.64
CA TYR A 101 5.82 -7.66 10.86
C TYR A 101 7.09 -8.52 10.74
N ASN A 102 6.95 -9.74 10.22
CA ASN A 102 8.08 -10.65 10.08
C ASN A 102 9.06 -10.13 9.03
N LEU A 103 8.56 -9.65 7.90
CA LEU A 103 9.40 -9.12 6.81
C LEU A 103 10.16 -7.85 7.18
N LEU A 104 9.59 -6.99 8.01
CA LEU A 104 10.30 -5.85 8.57
C LEU A 104 11.41 -6.27 9.53
N SER A 105 11.27 -7.39 10.26
CA SER A 105 12.28 -7.84 11.22
C SER A 105 13.52 -8.50 10.59
N ILE A 106 13.42 -8.97 9.34
CA ILE A 106 14.51 -9.70 8.66
C ILE A 106 15.41 -8.82 7.78
N ASN A 107 15.03 -7.56 7.50
CA ASN A 107 15.85 -6.64 6.71
C ASN A 107 15.82 -5.21 7.28
N VAL A 108 16.95 -4.79 7.86
CA VAL A 108 17.10 -3.48 8.52
C VAL A 108 16.85 -2.30 7.58
N LYS A 109 17.28 -2.37 6.31
CA LYS A 109 17.09 -1.27 5.37
C LYS A 109 15.63 -1.09 4.99
N VAL A 110 14.92 -2.20 4.83
CA VAL A 110 13.48 -2.20 4.57
C VAL A 110 12.73 -1.64 5.78
N GLN A 111 13.14 -2.02 6.99
CA GLN A 111 12.59 -1.48 8.24
C GLN A 111 12.79 0.03 8.36
N GLU A 112 14.02 0.51 8.20
CA GLU A 112 14.38 1.93 8.27
C GLU A 112 13.59 2.75 7.25
N HIS A 113 13.53 2.28 6.00
CA HIS A 113 12.74 2.94 4.95
C HIS A 113 11.25 2.99 5.32
N PHE A 114 10.67 1.88 5.79
CA PHE A 114 9.25 1.84 6.16
C PHE A 114 8.92 2.81 7.31
N GLN A 115 9.82 2.96 8.29
CA GLN A 115 9.70 3.93 9.37
C GLN A 115 9.84 5.38 8.89
N GLU A 116 10.75 5.65 7.95
CA GLU A 116 10.89 6.97 7.33
C GLU A 116 9.62 7.35 6.57
N VAL A 117 9.10 6.42 5.76
CA VAL A 117 7.88 6.62 4.97
C VAL A 117 6.65 6.79 5.85
N TYR A 118 6.58 6.17 7.04
CA TYR A 118 5.51 6.46 8.01
C TYR A 118 5.43 7.96 8.36
N LYS A 119 6.57 8.59 8.67
CA LYS A 119 6.61 10.04 8.99
C LYS A 119 6.14 10.89 7.81
N LYS A 120 6.57 10.54 6.59
CA LYS A 120 6.16 11.27 5.37
C LYS A 120 4.66 11.09 5.08
N ARG A 121 4.11 9.89 5.31
CA ARG A 121 2.67 9.60 5.14
C ARG A 121 1.80 10.37 6.12
N ILE A 122 2.20 10.46 7.39
CA ILE A 122 1.51 11.28 8.40
C ILE A 122 1.45 12.74 7.94
N ASN A 123 2.60 13.31 7.55
CA ASN A 123 2.64 14.68 7.03
C ASN A 123 1.79 14.85 5.75
N GLY A 124 1.75 13.82 4.90
CA GLY A 124 0.88 13.76 3.73
C GLY A 124 -0.60 13.80 4.08
N CYS A 125 -1.04 13.07 5.11
CA CYS A 125 -2.42 13.13 5.62
C CYS A 125 -2.76 14.56 6.11
N PHE A 126 -1.89 15.18 6.90
CA PHE A 126 -2.13 16.56 7.36
C PHE A 126 -2.20 17.56 6.21
N LEU A 127 -1.34 17.42 5.19
CA LEU A 127 -1.39 18.24 3.99
C LEU A 127 -2.70 18.04 3.22
N LEU A 128 -3.15 16.78 3.10
CA LEU A 128 -4.43 16.46 2.48
C LEU A 128 -5.58 17.14 3.23
N PHE A 129 -5.66 16.98 4.55
CA PHE A 129 -6.72 17.58 5.38
C PHE A 129 -6.73 19.09 5.25
N LYS A 130 -5.55 19.73 5.31
CA LYS A 130 -5.41 21.18 5.10
C LYS A 130 -5.99 21.61 3.75
N LYS A 131 -5.58 20.96 2.66
CA LYS A 131 -6.08 21.28 1.31
C LYS A 131 -7.58 21.02 1.14
N MET A 132 -8.11 19.98 1.78
CA MET A 132 -9.56 19.72 1.76
C MET A 132 -10.35 20.80 2.51
N LYS A 133 -9.82 21.32 3.62
CA LYS A 133 -10.41 22.46 4.34
C LYS A 133 -10.38 23.75 3.54
N GLU A 134 -9.26 24.07 2.90
CA GLU A 134 -9.13 25.24 2.00
C GLU A 134 -10.17 25.22 0.87
N LYS A 135 -10.69 24.04 0.52
CA LYS A 135 -11.73 23.83 -0.50
C LYS A 135 -13.16 23.69 0.04
N ASP A 136 -13.37 23.88 1.34
CA ASP A 136 -14.66 23.67 2.02
C ASP A 136 -15.19 22.23 1.85
N LEU A 137 -14.30 21.23 1.78
CA LEU A 137 -14.65 19.81 1.67
C LEU A 137 -14.64 19.09 3.01
N MET A 138 -13.89 19.59 3.98
CA MET A 138 -13.67 18.94 5.28
C MET A 138 -14.00 19.91 6.43
N ILE A 139 -14.68 19.41 7.46
CA ILE A 139 -15.02 20.18 8.67
C ILE A 139 -13.77 20.38 9.54
N ASP A 140 -13.76 21.45 10.35
CA ASP A 140 -12.72 21.64 11.37
C ASP A 140 -12.78 20.56 12.46
N SER A 141 -11.63 20.33 13.08
CA SER A 141 -11.49 19.37 14.18
C SER A 141 -12.35 19.80 15.38
N SER A 142 -13.06 18.84 15.95
CA SER A 142 -13.88 18.96 17.15
C SER A 142 -13.04 19.03 18.43
N PHE A 143 -11.79 18.55 18.39
CA PHE A 143 -10.82 18.60 19.47
C PHE A 143 -9.38 18.52 18.94
N GLU A 144 -8.40 18.88 19.77
CA GLU A 144 -6.99 19.07 19.39
C GLU A 144 -6.37 17.92 18.58
N PHE A 145 -6.55 16.67 19.02
CA PHE A 145 -5.91 15.49 18.45
C PHE A 145 -6.75 14.74 17.40
N GLU A 146 -7.87 15.31 16.94
CA GLU A 146 -8.81 14.57 16.09
C GLU A 146 -8.19 14.15 14.75
N TYR A 147 -7.37 15.01 14.15
CA TYR A 147 -6.71 14.72 12.89
C TYR A 147 -5.52 13.79 13.04
N ASP A 148 -4.83 13.79 14.17
CA ASP A 148 -3.80 12.80 14.50
C ASP A 148 -4.42 11.39 14.49
N PHE A 149 -5.53 11.21 15.20
CA PHE A 149 -6.24 9.93 15.24
C PHE A 149 -6.88 9.56 13.89
N LEU A 150 -7.27 10.54 13.08
CA LEU A 150 -7.73 10.29 11.71
C LEU A 150 -6.59 9.78 10.83
N ALA A 151 -5.44 10.46 10.83
CA ALA A 151 -4.26 10.07 10.07
C ALA A 151 -3.77 8.67 10.48
N ASP A 152 -3.70 8.39 11.78
CA ASP A 152 -3.32 7.06 12.28
C ASP A 152 -4.29 5.97 11.84
N ARG A 153 -5.61 6.20 11.91
CA ARG A 153 -6.60 5.23 11.42
C ARG A 153 -6.43 4.95 9.93
N MET A 154 -6.23 5.99 9.12
CA MET A 154 -6.02 5.82 7.67
C MET A 154 -4.74 5.03 7.38
N ILE A 155 -3.63 5.33 8.05
CA ILE A 155 -2.36 4.61 7.85
C ILE A 155 -2.46 3.16 8.35
N ASN A 156 -3.04 2.95 9.53
CA ASN A 156 -3.19 1.62 10.11
C ASN A 156 -4.04 0.73 9.20
N TYR A 157 -5.23 1.19 8.81
CA TYR A 157 -6.07 0.45 7.86
C TYR A 157 -5.34 0.23 6.53
N GLY A 158 -4.68 1.27 6.00
CA GLY A 158 -3.89 1.18 4.78
C GLY A 158 -2.77 0.14 4.84
N ASN A 159 -2.13 -0.07 5.99
CA ASN A 159 -1.08 -1.08 6.14
C ASN A 159 -1.64 -2.50 6.34
N THR A 160 -2.84 -2.64 6.90
CA THR A 160 -3.34 -3.95 7.38
C THR A 160 -4.54 -4.49 6.63
N TRP A 161 -5.11 -3.78 5.66
CA TRP A 161 -6.33 -4.25 4.98
C TRP A 161 -6.14 -5.62 4.31
N LEU A 162 -5.00 -5.88 3.67
CA LEU A 162 -4.68 -7.19 3.08
C LEU A 162 -4.55 -8.29 4.13
N TYR A 163 -3.86 -8.00 5.24
CA TYR A 163 -3.75 -8.93 6.35
C TYR A 163 -5.14 -9.27 6.89
N SER A 164 -5.95 -8.26 7.22
CA SER A 164 -7.32 -8.46 7.73
C SER A 164 -8.24 -9.17 6.74
N GLY A 165 -8.11 -8.89 5.44
CA GLY A 165 -8.85 -9.57 4.37
C GLY A 165 -8.52 -11.05 4.30
N SER A 166 -7.24 -11.40 4.44
CA SER A 166 -6.77 -12.79 4.42
C SER A 166 -7.24 -13.62 5.62
N LEU A 167 -7.58 -12.99 6.76
CA LEU A 167 -8.11 -13.68 7.95
C LEU A 167 -9.57 -14.12 7.80
N TYR A 168 -10.35 -13.46 6.93
CA TYR A 168 -11.79 -13.71 6.79
C TYR A 168 -12.20 -13.98 5.33
N PRO A 169 -11.68 -15.04 4.69
CA PRO A 169 -11.88 -15.30 3.26
C PRO A 169 -13.34 -15.50 2.86
N ASN A 170 -14.20 -15.97 3.78
CA ASN A 170 -15.63 -16.16 3.52
C ASN A 170 -16.46 -14.87 3.63
N LYS A 171 -15.91 -13.80 4.22
CA LYS A 171 -16.58 -12.49 4.36
C LYS A 171 -16.05 -11.45 3.39
N LEU A 172 -14.80 -11.61 2.95
CA LEU A 172 -14.07 -10.64 2.15
C LEU A 172 -13.56 -11.38 0.93
N ASN A 173 -14.26 -11.21 -0.19
CA ASN A 173 -13.70 -11.64 -1.45
C ASN A 173 -12.50 -10.73 -1.73
N LEU A 174 -11.27 -11.23 -1.60
CA LEU A 174 -10.06 -10.51 -1.99
C LEU A 174 -10.09 -10.07 -3.47
N ALA A 175 -10.98 -10.66 -4.29
CA ALA A 175 -11.25 -10.21 -5.65
C ALA A 175 -12.15 -8.95 -5.73
N ASN A 176 -12.83 -8.56 -4.65
CA ASN A 176 -13.61 -7.33 -4.56
C ASN A 176 -12.80 -6.26 -3.83
N ILE A 177 -11.78 -5.76 -4.52
CA ILE A 177 -10.96 -4.62 -4.07
C ILE A 177 -11.83 -3.39 -3.75
N ASP A 178 -12.97 -3.23 -4.42
CA ASP A 178 -13.85 -2.07 -4.28
C ASP A 178 -14.38 -1.96 -2.84
N TYR A 179 -14.75 -3.07 -2.20
CA TYR A 179 -15.16 -3.06 -0.79
C TYR A 179 -14.07 -2.48 0.14
N HIS A 180 -12.80 -2.82 -0.11
CA HIS A 180 -11.68 -2.30 0.69
C HIS A 180 -11.41 -0.83 0.40
N ILE A 181 -11.52 -0.42 -0.87
CA ILE A 181 -11.41 0.99 -1.30
C ILE A 181 -12.52 1.80 -0.61
N HIS A 182 -13.76 1.33 -0.66
CA HIS A 182 -14.92 1.93 -0.02
C HIS A 182 -14.73 2.03 1.49
N THR A 183 -14.30 0.95 2.14
CA THR A 183 -14.02 0.96 3.59
C THR A 183 -12.93 1.98 3.92
N PHE A 184 -11.85 2.06 3.14
CA PHE A 184 -10.80 3.06 3.34
C PHE A 184 -11.33 4.49 3.21
N LEU A 185 -12.04 4.77 2.11
CA LEU A 185 -12.58 6.11 1.82
C LEU A 185 -13.66 6.52 2.83
N SER A 186 -14.40 5.56 3.38
CA SER A 186 -15.41 5.81 4.42
C SER A 186 -14.83 6.44 5.69
N ILE A 187 -13.54 6.23 5.98
CA ILE A 187 -12.85 6.82 7.14
C ILE A 187 -12.94 8.35 7.08
N LEU A 188 -12.91 8.95 5.88
CA LEU A 188 -12.99 10.40 5.68
C LEU A 188 -14.43 10.93 5.73
N PHE A 189 -15.42 10.10 5.41
CA PHE A 189 -16.81 10.56 5.18
C PHE A 189 -17.42 11.35 6.36
N PRO A 190 -17.24 10.96 7.64
CA PRO A 190 -17.74 11.73 8.79
C PRO A 190 -17.15 13.13 8.89
N TYR A 191 -15.95 13.32 8.34
CA TYR A 191 -15.18 14.58 8.39
C TYR A 191 -15.50 15.50 7.21
N LEU A 192 -16.35 15.09 6.28
CA LEU A 192 -16.70 15.91 5.13
C LEU A 192 -17.79 16.94 5.49
N THR A 193 -17.68 18.15 4.92
CA THR A 193 -18.76 19.15 4.93
C THR A 193 -19.98 18.65 4.15
N PHE A 194 -21.10 19.37 4.16
CA PHE A 194 -22.24 19.04 3.29
C PHE A 194 -21.83 18.99 1.81
N LYS A 195 -21.02 19.95 1.36
CA LYS A 195 -20.45 19.98 0.02
C LYS A 195 -19.59 18.74 -0.24
N GLY A 196 -18.66 18.42 0.66
CA GLY A 196 -17.78 17.25 0.53
C GLY A 196 -18.57 15.93 0.50
N LYS A 197 -19.59 15.77 1.34
CA LYS A 197 -20.45 14.57 1.35
C LYS A 197 -21.19 14.41 0.03
N ARG A 198 -21.72 15.51 -0.53
CA ARG A 198 -22.40 15.48 -1.84
C ARG A 198 -21.45 15.10 -2.97
N GLU A 199 -20.24 15.67 -2.99
CA GLU A 199 -19.22 15.30 -3.97
C GLU A 199 -18.82 13.82 -3.84
N PHE A 200 -18.64 13.34 -2.61
CA PHE A 200 -18.34 11.93 -2.33
C PHE A 200 -19.45 11.00 -2.81
N GLN A 201 -20.71 11.33 -2.52
CA GLN A 201 -21.89 10.57 -2.95
C GLN A 201 -22.02 10.48 -4.47
N ASN A 202 -21.73 11.58 -5.18
CA ASN A 202 -21.77 11.59 -6.64
C ASN A 202 -20.67 10.71 -7.26
N LEU A 203 -19.50 10.63 -6.62
CA LEU A 203 -18.35 9.87 -7.12
C LEU A 203 -18.39 8.38 -6.76
N LEU A 204 -19.08 8.03 -5.68
CA LEU A 204 -19.17 6.68 -5.13
C LEU A 204 -20.63 6.35 -4.79
N PRO A 205 -21.57 6.39 -5.77
CA PRO A 205 -22.97 6.13 -5.51
C PRO A 205 -23.20 4.73 -4.92
N GLU A 206 -22.41 3.74 -5.37
CA GLU A 206 -22.47 2.35 -4.89
C GLU A 206 -22.14 2.19 -3.39
N PHE A 207 -21.50 3.18 -2.78
CA PHE A 207 -21.22 3.19 -1.33
C PHE A 207 -22.50 3.30 -0.49
N PHE A 208 -23.57 3.91 -1.04
CA PHE A 208 -24.75 4.33 -0.28
C PHE A 208 -25.99 3.44 -0.46
N GLY A 209 -25.91 2.40 -1.31
CA GLY A 209 -27.03 1.50 -1.61
C GLY A 209 -27.78 1.90 -2.87
#